data_AF-A0AAE3H0X3-F1
#
_entry.id   AF-A0AAE3H0X3-F1
#
_cell.length_a   1.000
_cell.length_b   1.000
_cell.length_c   1.000
_cell.angle_alpha   90.00
_cell.angle_beta   90.00
_cell.angle_gamma   90.00
#
_symmetry.space_group_name_H-M   'P 1'
#
loop_
_entity.id
_entity.type
_entity.pdbx_description
1 polymer ?
#
loop_
_entity_poly.entity_id
_entity_poly.type
_entity_poly.pdbx_seq_one_letter_code
_entity_poly.pdbx_strand_id
1 'polypeptide(L)'
;MNLFENFEDIINDDFISKLKSHTNDNLGDIEVAVKGVFYTLVAGLIRRTNSDMSAGMLYNQIKEKYNKSSIPEDKSELFSQKGLIEKVAEDGSKIISQIFPAYKSPLLSMIGSYASTSKNVTVITSGLTASLLVDLLGKKITKENLDKEGMMYYLKQHHEVLLQKAPESLMEKMIPALGLQELINTKIIAPKKPEAAVKSSAEETETPAKMVSVANDYEDDSSSETFFNKKILLGLGVLVLVGGILYYLWAQNGDFSFFSKEDAPVESMNEELMFADSLANLAKDSLATANVADTTKTVPLNNSEFTAFKIYVDDNTTAEGKEFDFKSIQYLDKTFDLTSASMNIIDSLATLMNSNDKVQIKITAFSENGDLKLNNKRAFAVKKVLMKKGVNTIRIDAGSGGSGGNFPVIKVVSK
;
A
#
# COMPACT_ATOMS: atom_id res chain seq x y z
N MET A 1 -13.69 -22.52 16.16
CA MET A 1 -12.26 -22.25 15.92
C MET A 1 -12.09 -20.88 15.31
N ASN A 2 -11.17 -20.10 15.86
CA ASN A 2 -10.73 -18.82 15.30
C ASN A 2 -9.78 -19.06 14.10
N LEU A 3 -9.44 -18.01 13.37
CA LEU A 3 -8.60 -18.10 12.16
C LEU A 3 -7.19 -18.65 12.44
N PHE A 4 -6.65 -18.35 13.64
CA PHE A 4 -5.31 -18.76 14.05
C PHE A 4 -5.28 -20.25 14.37
N GLU A 5 -6.27 -20.74 15.12
CA GLU A 5 -6.43 -22.17 15.43
C GLU A 5 -6.55 -23.00 14.15
N ASN A 6 -7.43 -22.60 13.22
CA ASN A 6 -7.59 -23.32 11.95
C ASN A 6 -6.30 -23.33 11.11
N PHE A 7 -5.48 -22.29 11.22
CA PHE A 7 -4.20 -22.22 10.51
C PHE A 7 -3.13 -23.08 11.19
N GLU A 8 -3.06 -23.05 12.52
CA GLU A 8 -2.14 -23.87 13.32
C GLU A 8 -2.42 -25.37 13.15
N ASP A 9 -3.68 -25.78 12.99
CA ASP A 9 -4.05 -27.18 12.69
C ASP A 9 -3.48 -27.66 11.34
N ILE A 10 -3.42 -26.76 10.35
CA ILE A 10 -2.87 -27.07 9.01
C ILE A 10 -1.34 -27.04 9.05
N ILE A 11 -0.75 -26.03 9.67
CA ILE A 11 0.71 -25.84 9.77
C ILE A 11 1.24 -26.52 11.04
N ASN A 12 1.05 -27.83 11.09
CA ASN A 12 1.61 -28.68 12.15
C ASN A 12 3.05 -29.13 11.79
N ASP A 13 3.70 -29.84 12.73
CA ASP A 13 5.09 -30.28 12.59
C ASP A 13 5.32 -31.18 11.36
N ASP A 14 4.33 -32.01 10.99
CA ASP A 14 4.40 -32.85 9.79
C ASP A 14 4.38 -32.00 8.51
N PHE A 15 3.49 -31.01 8.44
CA PHE A 15 3.43 -30.06 7.33
C PHE A 15 4.76 -29.31 7.17
N ILE A 16 5.31 -28.79 8.26
CA ILE A 16 6.60 -28.07 8.26
C ILE A 16 7.74 -29.01 7.83
N SER A 17 7.74 -30.25 8.29
CA SER A 17 8.77 -31.24 7.92
C SER A 17 8.71 -31.58 6.43
N LYS A 18 7.52 -31.80 5.90
CA LYS A 18 7.30 -32.03 4.46
C LYS A 18 7.71 -30.81 3.64
N LEU A 19 7.37 -29.60 4.09
CA LEU A 19 7.77 -28.36 3.42
C LEU A 19 9.29 -28.16 3.41
N LYS A 20 9.98 -28.47 4.52
CA LYS A 20 11.44 -28.47 4.59
C LYS A 20 12.06 -29.44 3.58
N SER A 21 11.47 -30.64 3.43
CA SER A 21 11.95 -31.64 2.46
C SER A 21 11.72 -31.26 0.99
N HIS A 22 10.84 -30.29 0.73
CA HIS A 22 10.51 -29.83 -0.62
C HIS A 22 11.52 -28.82 -1.19
N THR A 23 12.41 -28.28 -0.36
CA THR A 23 13.40 -27.26 -0.74
C THR A 23 14.81 -27.71 -0.39
N ASN A 24 15.76 -27.47 -1.30
CA ASN A 24 17.19 -27.77 -1.10
C ASN A 24 18.04 -26.53 -0.75
N ASP A 25 17.40 -25.35 -0.61
CA ASP A 25 18.10 -24.08 -0.39
C ASP A 25 18.43 -23.84 1.09
N ASN A 26 19.09 -22.71 1.42
CA ASN A 26 19.21 -22.26 2.81
C ASN A 26 17.81 -22.09 3.42
N LEU A 27 17.42 -23.07 4.23
CA LEU A 27 16.07 -23.20 4.76
C LEU A 27 15.74 -22.17 5.84
N GLY A 28 16.76 -21.58 6.50
CA GLY A 28 16.55 -20.75 7.69
C GLY A 28 15.58 -21.41 8.68
N ASP A 29 14.73 -20.59 9.30
CA ASP A 29 13.62 -21.08 10.11
C ASP A 29 12.28 -20.97 9.34
N ILE A 30 11.93 -22.05 8.63
CA ILE A 30 10.68 -22.12 7.83
C ILE A 30 9.43 -21.92 8.67
N GLU A 31 9.41 -22.40 9.92
CA GLU A 31 8.24 -22.27 10.78
C GLU A 31 8.02 -20.80 11.15
N VAL A 32 9.11 -20.12 11.53
CA VAL A 32 9.11 -18.67 11.78
C VAL A 32 8.71 -17.90 10.52
N ALA A 33 9.16 -18.31 9.33
CA ALA A 33 8.77 -17.69 8.07
C ALA A 33 7.25 -17.83 7.80
N VAL A 34 6.70 -19.04 7.92
CA VAL A 34 5.28 -19.31 7.67
C VAL A 34 4.40 -18.58 8.69
N LYS A 35 4.71 -18.67 9.99
CA LYS A 35 3.97 -17.93 11.03
C LYS A 35 4.10 -16.42 10.86
N GLY A 36 5.30 -15.93 10.55
CA GLY A 36 5.54 -14.51 10.30
C GLY A 36 4.72 -13.97 9.13
N VAL A 37 4.66 -14.72 8.02
CA VAL A 37 3.80 -14.38 6.88
C VAL A 37 2.35 -14.38 7.32
N PHE A 38 1.89 -15.42 8.00
CA PHE A 38 0.49 -15.53 8.42
C PHE A 38 0.05 -14.32 9.25
N TYR A 39 0.79 -13.96 10.30
CA TYR A 39 0.50 -12.78 11.12
C TYR A 39 0.48 -11.51 10.26
N THR A 40 1.44 -11.38 9.36
CA THR A 40 1.52 -10.25 8.44
C THR A 40 0.32 -10.15 7.52
N LEU A 41 -0.11 -11.26 6.93
CA LEU A 41 -1.26 -11.29 6.04
C LEU A 41 -2.55 -10.98 6.80
N VAL A 42 -2.75 -11.55 7.98
CA VAL A 42 -3.90 -11.24 8.84
C VAL A 42 -3.93 -9.75 9.17
N ALA A 43 -2.78 -9.16 9.51
CA ALA A 43 -2.62 -7.73 9.75
C ALA A 43 -3.07 -6.88 8.54
N GLY A 44 -2.63 -7.28 7.33
CA GLY A 44 -3.04 -6.64 6.08
C GLY A 44 -4.52 -6.75 5.77
N LEU A 45 -5.10 -7.94 5.99
CA LEU A 45 -6.52 -8.20 5.80
C LEU A 45 -7.36 -7.32 6.74
N ILE A 46 -7.01 -7.28 8.03
CA ILE A 46 -7.67 -6.42 9.03
C ILE A 46 -7.60 -4.96 8.57
N ARG A 47 -6.42 -4.47 8.17
CA ARG A 47 -6.28 -3.10 7.65
C ARG A 47 -7.20 -2.84 6.46
N ARG A 48 -7.32 -3.77 5.52
CA ARG A 48 -8.24 -3.63 4.37
C ARG A 48 -9.71 -3.59 4.76
N THR A 49 -10.09 -4.00 5.96
CA THR A 49 -11.46 -3.85 6.48
C THR A 49 -11.76 -2.46 7.09
N ASN A 50 -10.77 -1.56 7.12
CA ASN A 50 -10.98 -0.19 7.60
C ASN A 50 -11.64 0.73 6.56
N SER A 51 -11.76 0.28 5.30
CA SER A 51 -12.52 0.98 4.25
C SER A 51 -13.50 0.02 3.58
N ASP A 52 -14.73 0.47 3.37
CA ASP A 52 -15.78 -0.33 2.75
C ASP A 52 -15.45 -0.73 1.31
N MET A 53 -14.80 0.16 0.56
CA MET A 53 -14.36 -0.12 -0.81
C MET A 53 -13.28 -1.19 -0.83
N SER A 54 -12.25 -1.05 0.02
CA SER A 54 -11.16 -2.04 0.07
C SER A 54 -11.63 -3.39 0.60
N ALA A 55 -12.59 -3.40 1.53
CA ALA A 55 -13.22 -4.60 2.05
C ALA A 55 -14.09 -5.30 1.00
N GLY A 56 -14.87 -4.55 0.21
CA GLY A 56 -15.67 -5.09 -0.89
C GLY A 56 -14.80 -5.74 -1.96
N MET A 57 -13.73 -5.07 -2.39
CA MET A 57 -12.76 -5.66 -3.31
C MET A 57 -12.11 -6.93 -2.74
N LEU A 58 -11.74 -6.92 -1.46
CA LEU A 58 -11.13 -8.07 -0.79
C LEU A 58 -12.09 -9.27 -0.73
N TYR A 59 -13.34 -9.04 -0.35
CA TYR A 59 -14.38 -10.08 -0.30
C TYR A 59 -14.57 -10.76 -1.66
N ASN A 60 -14.68 -9.97 -2.73
CA ASN A 60 -14.82 -10.49 -4.09
C ASN A 60 -13.57 -11.28 -4.52
N GLN A 61 -12.38 -10.76 -4.21
CA GLN A 61 -11.11 -11.44 -4.52
C GLN A 61 -11.01 -12.79 -3.79
N ILE A 62 -11.34 -12.85 -2.50
CA ILE A 62 -11.30 -14.10 -1.72
C ILE A 62 -12.25 -15.12 -2.33
N LYS A 63 -13.50 -14.74 -2.64
CA LYS A 63 -14.48 -15.65 -3.26
C LYS A 63 -14.01 -16.15 -4.62
N GLU A 64 -13.52 -15.24 -5.47
CA GLU A 64 -13.03 -15.62 -6.80
C GLU A 64 -11.86 -16.60 -6.72
N LYS A 65 -10.89 -16.34 -5.83
CA LYS A 65 -9.71 -17.19 -5.66
C LYS A 65 -10.02 -18.52 -5.00
N TYR A 66 -10.90 -18.53 -4.00
CA TYR A 66 -11.37 -19.77 -3.38
C TYR A 66 -12.06 -20.69 -4.39
N ASN A 67 -12.95 -20.14 -5.23
CA ASN A 67 -13.65 -20.93 -6.25
C ASN A 67 -12.72 -21.46 -7.36
N LYS A 68 -11.53 -20.87 -7.51
CA LYS A 68 -10.49 -21.28 -8.47
C LYS A 68 -9.30 -21.97 -7.76
N SER A 69 -9.43 -22.29 -6.47
CA SER A 69 -8.34 -22.82 -5.65
C SER A 69 -7.86 -24.16 -6.20
N SER A 70 -6.54 -24.30 -6.34
CA SER A 70 -5.91 -25.60 -6.65
C SER A 70 -5.55 -26.38 -5.38
N ILE A 71 -5.94 -25.89 -4.19
CA ILE A 71 -5.61 -26.53 -2.92
C ILE A 71 -6.61 -27.67 -2.67
N PRO A 72 -6.15 -28.92 -2.49
CA PRO A 72 -7.04 -30.04 -2.16
C PRO A 72 -7.74 -29.86 -0.80
N GLU A 73 -8.82 -30.61 -0.56
CA GLU A 73 -9.47 -30.63 0.76
C GLU A 73 -8.53 -31.21 1.82
N ASP A 74 -7.87 -32.33 1.51
CA ASP A 74 -6.78 -32.89 2.30
C ASP A 74 -5.47 -32.16 1.96
N LYS A 75 -4.99 -31.33 2.90
CA LYS A 75 -3.78 -30.52 2.69
C LYS A 75 -2.51 -31.37 2.61
N SER A 76 -2.53 -32.62 3.03
CA SER A 76 -1.39 -33.53 2.88
C SER A 76 -1.10 -33.87 1.42
N GLU A 77 -2.13 -33.82 0.55
CA GLU A 77 -2.00 -34.09 -0.89
C GLU A 77 -1.18 -33.02 -1.63
N LEU A 78 -0.98 -31.84 -1.03
CA LEU A 78 -0.11 -30.79 -1.57
C LEU A 78 1.31 -31.31 -1.85
N PHE A 79 1.81 -32.20 -1.00
CA PHE A 79 3.16 -32.77 -1.11
C PHE A 79 3.22 -34.03 -1.97
N SER A 80 2.08 -34.66 -2.21
CA SER A 80 1.99 -35.89 -3.01
C SER A 80 2.06 -35.63 -4.51
N GLN A 81 1.67 -34.44 -4.96
CA GLN A 81 1.60 -34.07 -6.37
C GLN A 81 2.80 -33.19 -6.77
N LYS A 82 3.59 -33.67 -7.72
CA LYS A 82 4.75 -32.92 -8.24
C LYS A 82 4.30 -31.59 -8.86
N GLY A 83 4.91 -30.48 -8.42
CA GLY A 83 4.63 -29.14 -8.96
C GLY A 83 3.43 -28.42 -8.34
N LEU A 84 2.65 -29.10 -7.49
CA LEU A 84 1.43 -28.51 -6.92
C LEU A 84 1.76 -27.41 -5.90
N ILE A 85 2.79 -27.60 -5.08
CA ILE A 85 3.24 -26.58 -4.11
C ILE A 85 3.70 -25.32 -4.83
N GLU A 86 4.47 -25.46 -5.91
CA GLU A 86 4.95 -24.34 -6.71
C GLU A 86 3.77 -23.57 -7.31
N LYS A 87 2.79 -24.29 -7.88
CA LYS A 87 1.58 -23.69 -8.43
C LYS A 87 0.79 -22.94 -7.35
N VAL A 88 0.54 -23.58 -6.22
CA VAL A 88 -0.20 -22.99 -5.08
C VAL A 88 0.55 -21.78 -4.53
N ALA A 89 1.88 -21.84 -4.45
CA ALA A 89 2.70 -20.71 -4.02
C ALA A 89 2.69 -19.57 -5.04
N GLU A 90 2.70 -19.85 -6.35
CA GLU A 90 2.60 -18.85 -7.40
C GLU A 90 1.24 -18.12 -7.35
N ASP A 91 0.15 -18.87 -7.20
CA ASP A 91 -1.20 -18.31 -7.02
C ASP A 91 -1.28 -17.44 -5.77
N GLY A 92 -0.65 -17.87 -4.68
CA GLY A 92 -0.54 -17.12 -3.44
C GLY A 92 0.28 -15.86 -3.58
N SER A 93 1.34 -15.89 -4.39
CA SER A 93 2.13 -14.71 -4.73
C SER A 93 1.28 -13.63 -5.40
N LYS A 94 0.29 -14.02 -6.21
CA LYS A 94 -0.69 -13.10 -6.82
C LYS A 94 -1.68 -12.59 -5.77
N ILE A 95 -2.11 -13.43 -4.83
CA ILE A 95 -2.95 -13.05 -3.68
C ILE A 95 -2.24 -11.99 -2.81
N ILE A 96 -0.95 -12.15 -2.54
CA ILE A 96 -0.17 -11.16 -1.77
C ILE A 96 -0.22 -9.80 -2.47
N SER A 97 -0.06 -9.74 -3.79
CA SER A 97 -0.20 -8.49 -4.55
C SER A 97 -1.59 -7.87 -4.42
N GLN A 98 -2.64 -8.67 -4.21
CA GLN A 98 -3.99 -8.15 -4.03
C GLN A 98 -4.20 -7.64 -2.59
N ILE A 99 -3.72 -8.36 -1.58
CA ILE A 99 -3.81 -7.93 -0.17
C ILE A 99 -2.90 -6.72 0.08
N PHE A 100 -1.72 -6.71 -0.55
CA PHE A 100 -0.66 -5.72 -0.41
C PHE A 100 -0.18 -5.21 -1.77
N PRO A 101 -0.96 -4.35 -2.46
CA PRO A 101 -0.57 -3.84 -3.79
C PRO A 101 0.82 -3.19 -3.82
N ALA A 102 1.14 -2.39 -2.81
CA ALA A 102 2.43 -1.71 -2.70
C ALA A 102 3.45 -2.42 -1.81
N TYR A 103 3.07 -3.52 -1.13
CA TYR A 103 3.87 -4.09 -0.04
C TYR A 103 4.24 -5.56 -0.21
N LYS A 104 4.00 -6.16 -1.39
CA LYS A 104 4.43 -7.55 -1.65
C LYS A 104 5.92 -7.75 -1.43
N SER A 105 6.75 -6.92 -2.08
CA SER A 105 8.20 -7.08 -2.01
C SER A 105 8.74 -6.72 -0.61
N PRO A 106 8.30 -5.61 0.05
CA PRO A 106 8.66 -5.33 1.43
C PRO A 106 8.31 -6.46 2.40
N LEU A 107 7.16 -7.12 2.21
CA LEU A 107 6.77 -8.29 2.97
C LEU A 107 7.77 -9.43 2.78
N LEU A 108 8.11 -9.78 1.53
CA LEU A 108 9.05 -10.87 1.25
C LEU A 108 10.45 -10.57 1.82
N SER A 109 10.94 -9.33 1.69
CA SER A 109 12.23 -8.93 2.24
C SER A 109 12.26 -8.96 3.77
N MET A 110 11.21 -8.43 4.39
CA MET A 110 11.04 -8.42 5.84
C MET A 110 11.00 -9.85 6.38
N ILE A 111 10.20 -10.74 5.79
CA ILE A 111 10.09 -12.14 6.21
C ILE A 111 11.40 -12.88 6.01
N GLY A 112 12.06 -12.72 4.86
CA GLY A 112 13.34 -13.37 4.60
C GLY A 112 14.41 -12.98 5.62
N SER A 113 14.45 -11.69 5.98
CA SER A 113 15.35 -11.18 7.02
C SER A 113 14.94 -11.60 8.43
N TYR A 114 13.64 -11.74 8.69
CA TYR A 114 13.10 -12.13 9.99
C TYR A 114 13.38 -13.61 10.29
N ALA A 115 13.18 -14.49 9.30
CA ALA A 115 13.33 -15.93 9.43
C ALA A 115 14.69 -16.47 8.96
N SER A 116 15.57 -15.58 8.47
CA SER A 116 16.88 -15.92 7.90
C SER A 116 16.82 -16.95 6.75
N THR A 117 15.76 -16.87 5.95
CA THR A 117 15.49 -17.81 4.84
C THR A 117 16.03 -17.28 3.51
N SER A 118 16.33 -18.19 2.58
CA SER A 118 16.66 -17.80 1.20
C SER A 118 15.48 -17.11 0.51
N LYS A 119 15.76 -16.30 -0.52
CA LYS A 119 14.72 -15.63 -1.32
C LYS A 119 13.70 -16.62 -1.89
N ASN A 120 14.17 -17.76 -2.38
CA ASN A 120 13.31 -18.77 -2.98
C ASN A 120 12.37 -19.40 -1.94
N VAL A 121 12.93 -19.81 -0.79
CA VAL A 121 12.15 -20.33 0.34
C VAL A 121 11.10 -19.31 0.77
N THR A 122 11.49 -18.04 0.95
CA THR A 122 10.55 -16.98 1.33
C THR A 122 9.41 -16.82 0.33
N VAL A 123 9.71 -16.82 -0.98
CA VAL A 123 8.67 -16.72 -2.01
C VAL A 123 7.70 -17.90 -1.93
N ILE A 124 8.20 -19.12 -1.77
CA ILE A 124 7.39 -20.34 -1.67
C ILE A 124 6.54 -20.30 -0.40
N THR A 125 7.16 -20.09 0.77
CA THR A 125 6.46 -20.08 2.06
C THR A 125 5.44 -18.94 2.11
N SER A 126 5.77 -17.76 1.60
CA SER A 126 4.84 -16.63 1.58
C SER A 126 3.65 -16.90 0.68
N GLY A 127 3.89 -17.38 -0.55
CA GLY A 127 2.84 -17.74 -1.48
C GLY A 127 1.93 -18.83 -0.91
N LEU A 128 2.51 -19.94 -0.46
CA LEU A 128 1.76 -21.06 0.11
C LEU A 128 0.88 -20.61 1.29
N THR A 129 1.45 -19.81 2.21
CA THR A 129 0.71 -19.26 3.35
C THR A 129 -0.45 -18.38 2.91
N ALA A 130 -0.25 -17.53 1.90
CA ALA A 130 -1.31 -16.67 1.37
C ALA A 130 -2.46 -17.46 0.73
N SER A 131 -2.14 -18.49 -0.04
CA SER A 131 -3.14 -19.37 -0.64
C SER A 131 -3.93 -20.12 0.43
N LEU A 132 -3.26 -20.70 1.43
CA LEU A 132 -3.92 -21.40 2.54
C LEU A 132 -4.82 -20.47 3.36
N LEU A 133 -4.37 -19.24 3.61
CA LEU A 133 -5.16 -18.25 4.33
C LEU A 133 -6.44 -17.87 3.58
N VAL A 134 -6.34 -17.62 2.27
CA VAL A 134 -7.51 -17.33 1.43
C VAL A 134 -8.42 -18.54 1.29
N ASP A 135 -7.88 -19.75 1.25
CA ASP A 135 -8.64 -21.00 1.24
C ASP A 135 -9.48 -21.15 2.53
N LEU A 136 -8.85 -20.93 3.69
CA LEU A 136 -9.53 -20.91 5.00
C LEU A 136 -10.65 -19.87 5.05
N LEU A 137 -10.37 -18.64 4.61
CA LEU A 137 -11.35 -17.55 4.60
C LEU A 137 -12.49 -17.81 3.61
N GLY A 138 -12.18 -18.29 2.41
CA GLY A 138 -13.17 -18.64 1.40
C GLY A 138 -14.09 -19.77 1.86
N LYS A 139 -13.53 -20.80 2.49
CA LYS A 139 -14.29 -21.89 3.12
C LYS A 139 -15.21 -21.38 4.22
N LYS A 140 -14.72 -20.49 5.08
CA LYS A 140 -15.52 -19.86 6.15
C LYS A 140 -16.66 -19.02 5.58
N ILE A 141 -16.37 -18.15 4.61
CA ILE A 141 -17.35 -17.32 3.92
C ILE A 141 -18.44 -18.17 3.27
N THR A 142 -18.05 -19.23 2.56
CA THR A 142 -18.99 -20.11 1.84
C THR A 142 -19.81 -20.98 2.79
N LYS A 143 -19.18 -21.59 3.80
CA LYS A 143 -19.84 -22.49 4.75
C LYS A 143 -20.87 -21.76 5.62
N GLU A 144 -20.58 -20.53 6.01
CA GLU A 144 -21.44 -19.73 6.90
C GLU A 144 -22.25 -18.67 6.17
N ASN A 145 -22.20 -18.66 4.83
CA ASN A 145 -22.87 -17.68 3.97
C ASN A 145 -22.60 -16.23 4.41
N LEU A 146 -21.35 -15.93 4.78
CA LEU A 146 -20.97 -14.58 5.20
C LEU A 146 -21.03 -13.63 4.01
N ASP A 147 -21.66 -12.48 4.21
CA ASP A 147 -21.56 -11.33 3.32
C ASP A 147 -20.28 -10.52 3.61
N LYS A 148 -20.11 -9.41 2.90
CA LYS A 148 -18.93 -8.53 3.04
C LYS A 148 -18.82 -8.02 4.48
N GLU A 149 -19.92 -7.58 5.07
CA GLU A 149 -20.03 -7.08 6.43
C GLU A 149 -19.69 -8.17 7.47
N GLY A 150 -20.19 -9.39 7.28
CA GLY A 150 -19.88 -10.56 8.10
C GLY A 150 -18.39 -10.95 8.04
N MET A 151 -17.78 -10.91 6.85
CA MET A 151 -16.33 -11.12 6.69
C MET A 151 -15.53 -10.03 7.41
N MET A 152 -15.91 -8.76 7.25
CA MET A 152 -15.25 -7.64 7.93
C MET A 152 -15.32 -7.79 9.45
N TYR A 153 -16.50 -8.12 9.98
CA TYR A 153 -16.69 -8.39 11.39
C TYR A 153 -15.78 -9.53 11.85
N TYR A 154 -15.79 -10.67 11.14
CA TYR A 154 -14.96 -11.83 11.46
C TYR A 154 -13.47 -11.47 11.50
N LEU A 155 -12.95 -10.77 10.50
CA LEU A 155 -11.54 -10.36 10.46
C LEU A 155 -11.18 -9.40 11.60
N LYS A 156 -12.03 -8.41 11.90
CA LYS A 156 -11.78 -7.44 12.98
C LYS A 156 -11.73 -8.09 14.37
N GLN A 157 -12.48 -9.16 14.62
CA GLN A 157 -12.38 -9.90 15.89
C GLN A 157 -11.00 -10.51 16.16
N HIS A 158 -10.16 -10.64 15.13
CA HIS A 158 -8.83 -11.22 15.24
C HIS A 158 -7.73 -10.16 15.49
N HIS A 159 -8.08 -8.88 15.59
CA HIS A 159 -7.11 -7.81 15.85
C HIS A 159 -6.41 -7.99 17.21
N GLU A 160 -7.17 -8.17 18.29
CA GLU A 160 -6.57 -8.43 19.62
C GLU A 160 -5.78 -9.74 19.67
N VAL A 161 -6.29 -10.79 19.02
CA VAL A 161 -5.60 -12.09 18.94
C VAL A 161 -4.27 -11.96 18.19
N LEU A 162 -4.22 -11.15 17.13
CA LEU A 162 -3.00 -10.84 16.40
C LEU A 162 -1.99 -10.14 17.30
N LEU A 163 -2.40 -9.10 18.03
CA LEU A 163 -1.50 -8.35 18.92
C LEU A 163 -0.95 -9.22 20.07
N GLN A 164 -1.72 -10.21 20.52
CA GLN A 164 -1.30 -11.14 21.58
C GLN A 164 -0.38 -12.26 21.06
N LYS A 165 -0.66 -12.82 19.88
CA LYS A 165 0.08 -13.98 19.33
C LYS A 165 1.30 -13.58 18.49
N ALA A 166 1.30 -12.40 17.86
CA ALA A 166 2.42 -11.99 17.02
C ALA A 166 3.65 -11.67 17.88
N PRO A 167 4.84 -12.22 17.56
CA PRO A 167 6.07 -11.88 18.27
C PRO A 167 6.38 -10.38 18.20
N GLU A 168 6.80 -9.79 19.31
CA GLU A 168 7.14 -8.36 19.38
C GLU A 168 8.20 -7.97 18.32
N SER A 169 9.24 -8.79 18.17
CA SER A 169 10.29 -8.62 17.15
C SER A 169 9.78 -8.65 15.71
N LEU A 170 8.65 -9.31 15.45
CA LEU A 170 8.00 -9.27 14.14
C LEU A 170 7.20 -7.99 13.99
N MET A 171 6.44 -7.60 15.01
CA MET A 171 5.62 -6.39 15.01
C MET A 171 6.47 -5.13 14.74
N GLU A 172 7.62 -5.01 15.40
CA GLU A 172 8.60 -3.93 15.20
C GLU A 172 9.05 -3.78 13.74
N LYS A 173 9.14 -4.89 13.00
CA LYS A 173 9.54 -4.89 11.58
C LYS A 173 8.34 -4.68 10.66
N MET A 174 7.23 -5.33 10.98
CA MET A 174 6.01 -5.38 10.16
C MET A 174 5.32 -4.02 10.06
N ILE A 175 5.19 -3.30 11.17
CA ILE A 175 4.51 -2.01 11.22
C ILE A 175 5.15 -0.97 10.28
N PRO A 176 6.47 -0.70 10.37
CA PRO A 176 7.11 0.25 9.47
C PRO A 176 7.23 -0.28 8.04
N ALA A 177 7.51 -1.58 7.84
CA ALA A 177 7.71 -2.14 6.51
C ALA A 177 6.43 -2.12 5.65
N LEU A 178 5.25 -2.21 6.28
CA LEU A 178 3.98 -2.43 5.59
C LEU A 178 2.97 -1.29 5.78
N GLY A 179 3.38 -0.21 6.45
CA GLY A 179 2.51 0.94 6.71
C GLY A 179 1.28 0.57 7.53
N LEU A 180 1.51 -0.14 8.65
CA LEU A 180 0.45 -0.67 9.52
C LEU A 180 0.33 0.10 10.84
N GLN A 181 0.67 1.39 10.86
CA GLN A 181 0.60 2.24 12.06
C GLN A 181 -0.82 2.28 12.64
N GLU A 182 -1.83 2.21 11.77
CA GLU A 182 -3.24 2.14 12.15
C GLU A 182 -3.58 0.90 12.98
N LEU A 183 -2.79 -0.18 12.92
CA LEU A 183 -3.08 -1.37 13.73
C LEU A 183 -2.90 -1.12 15.22
N ILE A 184 -1.99 -0.24 15.63
CA ILE A 184 -1.80 0.07 17.06
C ILE A 184 -2.76 1.17 17.51
N ASN A 185 -3.09 2.10 16.59
CA ASN A 185 -3.88 3.29 16.91
C ASN A 185 -5.40 3.07 16.81
N THR A 186 -5.85 2.00 16.15
CA THR A 186 -7.28 1.70 16.01
C THR A 186 -7.81 1.15 17.33
N LYS A 187 -8.43 2.01 18.14
CA LYS A 187 -9.33 1.59 19.22
C LYS A 187 -10.52 0.88 18.57
N ILE A 188 -10.56 -0.45 18.63
CA ILE A 188 -11.65 -1.24 18.05
C ILE A 188 -12.97 -0.80 18.70
N ILE A 189 -13.77 -0.02 18.01
CA ILE A 189 -15.21 0.04 18.31
C ILE A 189 -15.74 -1.30 17.86
N ALA A 190 -15.95 -2.23 18.80
CA ALA A 190 -16.51 -3.54 18.50
C ALA A 190 -17.77 -3.33 17.65
N PRO A 191 -17.78 -3.72 16.35
CA PRO A 191 -18.97 -3.56 15.55
C PRO A 191 -20.03 -4.46 16.17
N LYS A 192 -21.23 -3.94 16.42
CA LYS A 192 -22.36 -4.81 16.77
C LYS A 192 -22.47 -5.87 15.67
N LYS A 193 -22.46 -7.16 16.07
CA LYS A 193 -22.72 -8.30 15.18
C LYS A 193 -23.95 -7.95 14.34
N PRO A 194 -23.89 -7.96 13.00
CA PRO A 194 -25.08 -7.80 12.18
C PRO A 194 -26.08 -8.88 12.62
N GLU A 195 -27.22 -8.45 13.14
CA GLU A 195 -28.33 -9.35 13.42
C GLU A 195 -28.66 -10.06 12.11
N ALA A 196 -28.54 -11.39 12.09
CA ALA A 196 -29.02 -12.17 10.97
C ALA A 196 -30.48 -11.79 10.75
N ALA A 197 -30.82 -11.36 9.53
CA ALA A 197 -32.20 -11.09 9.15
C ALA A 197 -33.00 -12.39 9.27
N VAL A 198 -33.56 -12.64 10.45
CA VAL A 198 -34.58 -13.66 10.66
C VAL A 198 -35.81 -13.14 9.95
N LYS A 199 -36.13 -13.76 8.82
CA LYS A 199 -37.47 -13.68 8.24
C LYS A 199 -38.45 -14.20 9.29
N SER A 200 -39.24 -13.30 9.88
CA SER A 200 -40.48 -13.67 10.55
C SER A 200 -41.62 -12.92 9.87
N SER A 201 -42.51 -13.71 9.28
CA SER A 201 -43.80 -13.29 8.76
C SER A 201 -44.84 -13.42 9.87
N ALA A 202 -45.83 -12.52 9.85
CA ALA A 202 -47.01 -12.42 10.73
C ALA A 202 -46.69 -11.99 12.18
N GLU A 203 -47.46 -11.14 12.88
CA GLU A 203 -48.90 -10.90 12.80
C GLU A 203 -49.22 -9.56 13.53
N GLU A 204 -50.28 -8.88 13.09
CA GLU A 204 -50.87 -7.70 13.71
C GLU A 204 -51.33 -7.96 15.15
N THR A 205 -51.15 -6.99 16.04
CA THR A 205 -52.20 -6.60 16.99
C THR A 205 -51.97 -5.22 17.60
N GLU A 206 -53.08 -4.51 17.71
CA GLU A 206 -53.25 -3.08 17.97
C GLU A 206 -53.18 -2.66 19.46
N THR A 207 -52.55 -1.49 19.68
CA THR A 207 -53.00 -0.36 20.56
C THR A 207 -52.95 -0.50 22.11
N PRO A 208 -53.18 0.59 22.90
CA PRO A 208 -52.23 1.69 23.15
C PRO A 208 -52.20 2.14 24.65
N ALA A 209 -51.23 2.97 25.09
CA ALA A 209 -51.49 3.97 26.15
C ALA A 209 -50.32 4.95 26.45
N LYS A 210 -50.70 6.23 26.40
CA LYS A 210 -50.41 7.37 27.30
C LYS A 210 -49.39 8.44 26.90
N MET A 211 -50.01 9.57 26.53
CA MET A 211 -49.52 10.95 26.45
C MET A 211 -49.17 11.56 27.82
N VAL A 212 -48.24 12.52 27.80
CA VAL A 212 -48.23 13.80 28.57
C VAL A 212 -47.45 14.80 27.69
N SER A 213 -48.12 15.57 26.83
CA SER A 213 -48.54 16.99 26.93
C SER A 213 -47.41 18.01 27.13
N VAL A 214 -47.36 19.04 26.26
CA VAL A 214 -47.53 20.47 26.62
C VAL A 214 -47.59 21.37 25.37
N ALA A 215 -48.70 22.11 25.28
CA ALA A 215 -49.01 23.45 24.72
C ALA A 215 -48.95 23.76 23.19
N ASN A 216 -50.16 23.92 22.62
CA ASN A 216 -50.77 25.08 21.91
C ASN A 216 -49.87 25.96 21.02
N ASP A 217 -50.23 26.38 19.80
CA ASP A 217 -51.49 27.02 19.37
C ASP A 217 -51.57 27.11 17.82
N TYR A 218 -52.81 27.28 17.30
CA TYR A 218 -53.35 27.61 15.95
C TYR A 218 -52.39 27.80 14.73
N GLU A 219 -52.69 27.41 13.49
CA GLU A 219 -53.91 27.70 12.72
C GLU A 219 -53.96 26.84 11.43
N ASP A 220 -55.18 26.56 10.98
CA ASP A 220 -55.57 25.92 9.73
C ASP A 220 -55.39 26.90 8.58
N ASP A 221 -54.64 26.56 7.53
CA ASP A 221 -55.08 26.96 6.18
C ASP A 221 -54.51 26.09 5.06
N SER A 222 -55.40 25.91 4.10
CA SER A 222 -55.26 25.12 2.89
C SER A 222 -54.61 25.93 1.76
N SER A 223 -54.17 25.17 0.75
CA SER A 223 -53.94 25.59 -0.64
C SER A 223 -52.54 26.06 -1.08
N SER A 224 -52.00 25.24 -2.00
CA SER A 224 -51.26 25.58 -3.22
C SER A 224 -50.70 26.99 -3.40
N GLU A 225 -49.39 27.07 -3.68
CA GLU A 225 -48.85 27.90 -4.78
C GLU A 225 -47.43 27.41 -5.12
N THR A 226 -47.27 26.96 -6.36
CA THR A 226 -46.01 26.55 -6.98
C THR A 226 -45.12 27.75 -7.28
N PHE A 227 -43.88 27.76 -6.77
CA PHE A 227 -42.80 28.61 -7.29
C PHE A 227 -41.58 27.76 -7.69
N PHE A 228 -41.72 27.05 -8.82
CA PHE A 228 -40.60 26.36 -9.48
C PHE A 228 -39.73 27.36 -10.24
N ASN A 229 -38.53 27.59 -9.72
CA ASN A 229 -37.53 28.45 -10.34
C ASN A 229 -36.90 27.75 -11.56
N LYS A 230 -37.11 28.34 -12.75
CA LYS A 230 -36.67 27.84 -14.08
C LYS A 230 -35.14 27.67 -14.25
N LYS A 231 -34.33 28.00 -13.24
CA LYS A 231 -32.86 27.81 -13.22
C LYS A 231 -32.41 26.47 -12.62
N ILE A 232 -33.26 25.78 -11.85
CA ILE A 232 -32.91 24.48 -11.24
C ILE A 232 -33.05 23.32 -12.24
N LEU A 233 -33.95 23.44 -13.22
CA LEU A 233 -34.10 22.45 -14.30
C LEU A 233 -32.94 22.49 -15.31
N LEU A 234 -32.27 23.64 -15.50
CA LEU A 234 -31.11 23.74 -16.39
C LEU A 234 -29.85 23.11 -15.77
N GLY A 235 -29.70 23.14 -14.44
CA GLY A 235 -28.61 22.49 -13.71
C GLY A 235 -28.73 20.97 -13.66
N LEU A 236 -29.96 20.44 -13.52
CA LEU A 236 -30.23 19.00 -13.53
C LEU A 236 -30.08 18.39 -14.94
N GLY A 237 -30.41 19.14 -16.00
CA GLY A 237 -30.22 18.68 -17.38
C GLY A 237 -28.76 18.42 -17.76
N VAL A 238 -27.83 19.28 -17.30
CA VAL A 238 -26.39 19.11 -17.54
C VAL A 238 -25.82 17.95 -16.73
N LEU A 239 -26.28 17.74 -15.49
CA LEU A 239 -25.86 16.61 -14.65
C LEU A 239 -26.32 15.25 -15.20
N VAL A 240 -27.51 15.18 -15.79
CA VAL A 240 -28.01 13.96 -16.44
C VAL A 240 -27.32 13.71 -17.79
N LEU A 241 -27.00 14.75 -18.56
CA LEU A 241 -26.22 14.61 -19.79
C LEU A 241 -24.76 14.20 -19.51
N VAL A 242 -24.12 14.79 -18.50
CA VAL A 242 -22.77 14.40 -18.07
C VAL A 242 -22.80 12.97 -17.49
N GLY A 243 -23.76 12.63 -16.64
CA GLY A 243 -23.92 11.27 -16.12
C GLY A 243 -24.19 10.22 -17.21
N GLY A 244 -25.00 10.58 -18.22
CA GLY A 244 -25.28 9.73 -19.38
C GLY A 244 -24.07 9.54 -20.31
N ILE A 245 -23.28 10.59 -20.54
CA ILE A 245 -22.04 10.51 -21.32
C ILE A 245 -20.97 9.71 -20.56
N LEU A 246 -20.85 9.87 -19.24
CA LEU A 246 -19.95 9.08 -18.39
C LEU A 246 -20.34 7.59 -18.39
N TYR A 247 -21.64 7.28 -18.31
CA TYR A 247 -22.14 5.90 -18.37
C TYR A 247 -21.95 5.27 -19.76
N TYR A 248 -22.22 6.04 -20.83
CA TYR A 248 -22.04 5.58 -22.21
C TYR A 248 -20.55 5.35 -22.54
N LEU A 249 -19.65 6.21 -22.07
CA LEU A 249 -18.20 6.02 -22.21
C LEU A 249 -17.69 4.83 -21.39
N TRP A 250 -18.19 4.63 -20.16
CA TRP A 250 -17.85 3.45 -19.34
C TRP A 250 -18.33 2.13 -19.96
N ALA A 251 -19.50 2.13 -20.59
CA ALA A 251 -20.07 0.95 -21.24
C ALA A 251 -19.36 0.57 -22.56
N GLN A 252 -18.66 1.50 -23.21
CA GLN A 252 -18.01 1.25 -24.50
C GLN A 252 -16.50 0.99 -24.39
N ASN A 253 -15.80 1.62 -23.46
CA ASN A 253 -14.36 1.41 -23.22
C ASN A 253 -14.06 1.62 -21.72
N GLY A 254 -13.72 0.55 -21.00
CA GLY A 254 -13.52 0.56 -19.55
C GLY A 254 -12.25 1.26 -19.04
N ASP A 255 -11.96 2.49 -19.47
CA ASP A 255 -10.83 3.27 -18.97
C ASP A 255 -11.20 4.76 -18.82
N PHE A 256 -11.14 5.28 -17.59
CA PHE A 256 -11.38 6.69 -17.26
C PHE A 256 -10.12 7.26 -16.59
N SER A 257 -9.26 7.91 -17.38
CA SER A 257 -8.06 8.62 -16.91
C SER A 257 -8.23 10.13 -17.12
N PHE A 258 -8.23 10.91 -16.03
CA PHE A 258 -8.32 12.38 -16.03
C PHE A 258 -7.02 13.11 -16.42
N PHE A 259 -6.00 12.37 -16.88
CA PHE A 259 -4.71 12.93 -17.30
C PHE A 259 -4.43 12.53 -18.74
N SER A 260 -4.12 13.53 -19.57
CA SER A 260 -3.87 13.42 -21.00
C SER A 260 -2.88 12.30 -21.32
N LYS A 261 -3.29 11.48 -22.28
CA LYS A 261 -2.56 10.33 -22.81
C LYS A 261 -1.55 10.83 -23.83
N GLU A 262 -0.28 10.84 -23.44
CA GLU A 262 0.82 10.59 -24.36
C GLU A 262 1.41 9.24 -23.94
N ASP A 263 1.13 8.24 -24.78
CA ASP A 263 1.47 6.85 -24.57
C ASP A 263 3.00 6.67 -24.52
N ALA A 264 3.52 6.45 -23.31
CA ALA A 264 4.78 5.76 -23.10
C ALA A 264 4.49 4.44 -22.36
N PRO A 265 5.02 3.30 -22.80
CA PRO A 265 4.78 2.02 -22.16
C PRO A 265 5.42 2.02 -20.78
N VAL A 266 4.60 2.10 -19.73
CA VAL A 266 5.05 1.91 -18.36
C VAL A 266 5.16 0.40 -18.13
N GLU A 267 6.30 -0.18 -18.52
CA GLU A 267 6.76 -1.41 -17.90
C GLU A 267 6.95 -1.12 -16.40
N SER A 268 6.21 -1.83 -15.55
CA SER A 268 6.31 -1.74 -14.10
C SER A 268 7.74 -2.11 -13.66
N MET A 269 8.57 -1.10 -13.43
CA MET A 269 9.91 -1.31 -12.88
C MET A 269 9.83 -1.53 -11.38
N ASN A 270 10.40 -2.64 -10.91
CA ASN A 270 10.52 -2.96 -9.50
C ASN A 270 11.34 -1.90 -8.74
N GLU A 271 10.67 -1.03 -7.97
CA GLU A 271 11.30 -0.07 -7.04
C GLU A 271 12.20 -0.76 -5.99
N GLU A 272 11.95 -2.03 -5.68
CA GLU A 272 12.67 -2.74 -4.61
C GLU A 272 14.09 -3.20 -4.98
N LEU A 273 14.36 -3.50 -6.27
CA LEU A 273 15.73 -3.80 -6.72
C LEU A 273 16.65 -2.56 -6.61
N MET A 274 16.09 -1.37 -6.41
CA MET A 274 16.83 -0.12 -6.28
C MET A 274 17.09 0.23 -4.81
N PHE A 275 16.34 -0.33 -3.87
CA PHE A 275 16.43 0.06 -2.46
C PHE A 275 17.61 -0.61 -1.74
N ALA A 276 17.96 -1.84 -2.12
CA ALA A 276 19.01 -2.63 -1.49
C ALA A 276 20.42 -2.30 -2.02
N ASP A 277 20.59 -2.18 -3.34
CA ASP A 277 21.90 -1.93 -3.96
C ASP A 277 22.46 -0.55 -3.58
N SER A 278 21.64 0.51 -3.55
CA SER A 278 22.13 1.87 -3.32
C SER A 278 22.65 2.11 -1.90
N LEU A 279 21.97 1.56 -0.89
CA LEU A 279 22.40 1.69 0.50
C LEU A 279 23.60 0.79 0.81
N ALA A 280 23.66 -0.40 0.19
CA ALA A 280 24.80 -1.31 0.33
C ALA A 280 26.07 -0.75 -0.32
N ASN A 281 25.95 0.00 -1.41
CA ASN A 281 27.08 0.65 -2.08
C ASN A 281 27.61 1.86 -1.29
N LEU A 282 26.74 2.67 -0.66
CA LEU A 282 27.18 3.73 0.25
C LEU A 282 27.96 3.20 1.47
N ALA A 283 27.55 2.07 2.02
CA ALA A 283 28.24 1.45 3.16
C ALA A 283 29.61 0.87 2.78
N LYS A 284 29.77 0.44 1.52
CA LYS A 284 31.06 -0.03 0.98
C LYS A 284 32.03 1.13 0.71
N ASP A 285 31.53 2.27 0.26
CA ASP A 285 32.36 3.45 -0.04
C ASP A 285 32.87 4.13 1.24
N SER A 286 32.12 4.04 2.35
CA SER A 286 32.56 4.54 3.66
C SER A 286 33.58 3.64 4.38
N LEU A 287 33.87 2.43 3.86
CA LEU A 287 34.80 1.46 4.46
C LEU A 287 36.07 1.23 3.63
N ALA A 288 36.23 1.91 2.49
CA ALA A 288 37.50 1.95 1.76
C ALA A 288 38.42 3.03 2.37
N THR A 289 39.18 2.65 3.41
CA THR A 289 40.22 3.51 4.00
C THR A 289 41.30 3.88 3.00
N ALA A 290 41.58 5.19 2.92
CA ALA A 290 42.90 5.81 2.94
C ALA A 290 44.02 5.12 2.12
N ASN A 291 44.18 5.57 0.87
CA ASN A 291 45.44 5.92 0.18
C ASN A 291 45.32 5.60 -1.32
N VAL A 292 45.09 6.63 -2.16
CA VAL A 292 45.97 7.00 -3.29
C VAL A 292 45.73 8.50 -3.57
N ALA A 293 46.82 9.23 -3.78
CA ALA A 293 46.85 10.66 -4.00
C ALA A 293 46.17 11.12 -5.30
N ASP A 294 45.47 12.24 -5.16
CA ASP A 294 45.38 13.42 -6.04
C ASP A 294 45.06 13.25 -7.54
N THR A 295 43.88 13.72 -7.94
CA THR A 295 43.75 14.77 -8.96
C THR A 295 42.45 15.54 -8.75
N THR A 296 42.54 16.62 -7.97
CA THR A 296 41.82 17.89 -8.14
C THR A 296 40.61 17.93 -9.12
N LYS A 297 39.40 17.76 -8.58
CA LYS A 297 38.23 18.62 -8.89
C LYS A 297 37.38 18.79 -7.63
N THR A 298 37.82 19.69 -6.75
CA THR A 298 36.96 20.28 -5.72
C THR A 298 35.91 21.15 -6.43
N VAL A 299 34.72 20.61 -6.65
CA VAL A 299 33.54 21.44 -6.99
C VAL A 299 33.10 22.11 -5.69
N PRO A 300 33.04 23.45 -5.62
CA PRO A 300 32.63 24.15 -4.42
C PRO A 300 31.17 23.84 -4.08
N LEU A 301 30.88 23.79 -2.78
CA LEU A 301 29.56 23.63 -2.19
C LEU A 301 28.69 24.86 -2.55
N ASN A 302 28.05 24.86 -3.72
CA ASN A 302 27.20 25.96 -4.15
C ASN A 302 25.82 25.88 -3.46
N ASN A 303 25.74 26.32 -2.20
CA ASN A 303 24.49 26.48 -1.44
C ASN A 303 23.52 27.54 -2.02
N SER A 304 23.83 28.14 -3.18
CA SER A 304 23.02 29.17 -3.83
C SER A 304 21.67 28.63 -4.31
N GLU A 305 21.64 27.41 -4.85
CA GLU A 305 20.41 26.75 -5.35
C GLU A 305 19.42 26.47 -4.20
N PHE A 306 19.92 25.88 -3.11
CA PHE A 306 19.12 25.63 -1.91
C PHE A 306 18.62 26.92 -1.26
N THR A 307 19.45 27.98 -1.24
CA THR A 307 19.05 29.29 -0.70
C THR A 307 17.93 29.89 -1.53
N ALA A 308 18.00 29.83 -2.86
CA ALA A 308 16.94 30.29 -3.74
C ALA A 308 15.64 29.48 -3.57
N PHE A 309 15.75 28.17 -3.39
CA PHE A 309 14.62 27.30 -3.08
C PHE A 309 13.97 27.66 -1.74
N LYS A 310 14.77 27.85 -0.68
CA LYS A 310 14.30 28.24 0.64
C LYS A 310 13.56 29.58 0.61
N ILE A 311 14.15 30.61 -0.01
CA ILE A 311 13.52 31.93 -0.13
C ILE A 311 12.16 31.81 -0.82
N TYR A 312 12.08 31.00 -1.88
CA TYR A 312 10.82 30.81 -2.60
C TYR A 312 9.80 30.02 -1.78
N VAL A 313 10.20 29.00 -1.03
CA VAL A 313 9.28 28.23 -0.17
C VAL A 313 8.74 29.11 0.97
N ASP A 314 9.57 29.97 1.56
CA ASP A 314 9.16 30.84 2.66
C ASP A 314 8.29 32.04 2.20
N ASP A 315 8.29 32.36 0.90
CA ASP A 315 7.50 33.46 0.33
C ASP A 315 6.13 33.00 -0.18
N ASN A 316 5.07 33.25 0.59
CA ASN A 316 3.69 32.89 0.25
C ASN A 316 3.06 33.76 -0.86
N THR A 317 3.76 34.77 -1.39
CA THR A 317 3.19 35.71 -2.38
C THR A 317 3.50 35.31 -3.84
N THR A 318 4.43 34.39 -4.04
CA THR A 318 4.84 33.94 -5.38
C THR A 318 4.05 32.72 -5.85
N ALA A 319 3.65 32.72 -7.12
CA ALA A 319 2.89 31.65 -7.75
C ALA A 319 3.59 30.29 -7.62
N GLU A 320 2.80 29.25 -7.38
CA GLU A 320 3.23 27.84 -7.28
C GLU A 320 3.75 27.31 -8.62
N GLY A 321 4.46 26.18 -8.60
CA GLY A 321 4.93 25.50 -9.81
C GLY A 321 6.33 25.89 -10.28
N LYS A 322 7.11 26.64 -9.48
CA LYS A 322 8.49 27.00 -9.86
C LYS A 322 9.43 25.80 -9.78
N GLU A 323 10.33 25.71 -10.76
CA GLU A 323 11.30 24.64 -10.92
C GLU A 323 12.70 25.12 -10.55
N PHE A 324 13.48 24.25 -9.90
CA PHE A 324 14.82 24.53 -9.41
C PHE A 324 15.78 23.41 -9.80
N ASP A 325 16.88 23.76 -10.44
CA ASP A 325 17.95 22.83 -10.77
C ASP A 325 18.83 22.61 -9.53
N PHE A 326 18.94 21.36 -9.07
CA PHE A 326 19.78 21.00 -7.93
C PHE A 326 21.07 20.32 -8.41
N LYS A 327 21.99 21.09 -9.02
CA LYS A 327 23.28 20.59 -9.53
C LYS A 327 24.18 20.04 -8.43
N SER A 328 23.90 20.46 -7.20
CA SER A 328 24.58 19.98 -6.00
C SER A 328 24.17 18.54 -5.62
N ILE A 329 23.04 18.03 -6.12
CA ILE A 329 22.65 16.63 -5.98
C ILE A 329 23.20 15.84 -7.17
N GLN A 330 24.25 15.08 -6.91
CA GLN A 330 24.96 14.26 -7.89
C GLN A 330 24.79 12.76 -7.63
N TYR A 331 24.87 12.01 -8.72
CA TYR A 331 24.85 10.55 -8.75
C TYR A 331 26.22 10.00 -9.13
N LEU A 332 26.59 8.82 -8.63
CA LEU A 332 27.76 8.09 -9.12
C LEU A 332 27.58 7.74 -10.61
N ASP A 333 28.67 7.71 -11.37
CA ASP A 333 28.62 7.59 -12.82
C ASP A 333 27.81 6.38 -13.30
N LYS A 334 26.88 6.62 -14.23
CA LYS A 334 25.93 5.62 -14.77
C LYS A 334 25.10 4.86 -13.75
N THR A 335 25.08 5.29 -12.49
CA THR A 335 24.27 4.69 -11.43
C THR A 335 23.15 5.65 -10.99
N PHE A 336 22.34 5.17 -10.06
CA PHE A 336 21.35 5.97 -9.32
C PHE A 336 21.76 6.22 -7.87
N ASP A 337 23.01 5.86 -7.53
CA ASP A 337 23.54 6.00 -6.18
C ASP A 337 23.93 7.45 -5.94
N LEU A 338 23.51 8.00 -4.80
CA LEU A 338 23.80 9.37 -4.42
C LEU A 338 25.22 9.46 -3.86
N THR A 339 25.95 10.51 -4.22
CA THR A 339 27.25 10.78 -3.60
C THR A 339 27.08 11.26 -2.16
N SER A 340 28.11 11.09 -1.33
CA SER A 340 28.10 11.60 0.06
C SER A 340 27.90 13.12 0.13
N ALA A 341 28.36 13.86 -0.88
CA ALA A 341 28.17 15.31 -0.97
C ALA A 341 26.68 15.69 -1.13
N SER A 342 25.92 14.91 -1.90
CA SER A 342 24.48 15.12 -2.14
C SER A 342 23.65 15.02 -0.84
N MET A 343 24.09 14.21 0.11
CA MET A 343 23.35 13.95 1.35
C MET A 343 23.14 15.22 2.19
N ASN A 344 24.13 16.12 2.24
CA ASN A 344 24.04 17.36 3.02
C ASN A 344 22.94 18.29 2.49
N ILE A 345 22.78 18.37 1.17
CA ILE A 345 21.72 19.17 0.54
C ILE A 345 20.35 18.51 0.73
N ILE A 346 20.28 17.19 0.60
CA ILE A 346 19.02 16.44 0.80
C ILE A 346 18.56 16.53 2.26
N ASP A 347 19.48 16.54 3.23
CA ASP A 347 19.17 16.75 4.65
C ASP A 347 18.65 18.16 4.92
N SER A 348 19.23 19.17 4.27
CA SER A 348 18.75 20.55 4.34
C SER A 348 17.35 20.68 3.73
N LEU A 349 17.09 19.99 2.61
CA LEU A 349 15.79 19.93 1.97
C LEU A 349 14.74 19.25 2.85
N ALA A 350 15.07 18.11 3.48
CA ALA A 350 14.18 17.43 4.40
C ALA A 350 13.82 18.31 5.60
N THR A 351 14.79 19.02 6.16
CA THR A 351 14.57 19.94 7.29
C THR A 351 13.60 21.06 6.91
N LEU A 352 13.79 21.67 5.74
CA LEU A 352 12.90 22.72 5.22
C LEU A 352 11.48 22.19 4.97
N MET A 353 11.35 20.99 4.40
CA MET A 353 10.05 20.35 4.17
C MET A 353 9.35 19.95 5.48
N ASN A 354 10.09 19.51 6.49
CA ASN A 354 9.50 19.19 7.79
C ASN A 354 9.06 20.45 8.55
N SER A 355 9.74 21.59 8.31
CA SER A 355 9.37 22.88 8.90
C SER A 355 8.15 23.52 8.20
N ASN A 356 7.86 23.12 6.96
CA ASN A 356 6.74 23.62 6.16
C ASN A 356 5.83 22.46 5.72
N ASP A 357 4.77 22.20 6.48
CA ASP A 357 3.87 21.04 6.32
C ASP A 357 3.07 21.03 5.01
N LYS A 358 2.81 22.20 4.43
CA LYS A 358 2.04 22.40 3.18
C LYS A 358 2.84 22.21 1.89
N VAL A 359 4.17 22.22 1.99
CA VAL A 359 5.04 22.18 0.81
C VAL A 359 5.00 20.80 0.17
N GLN A 360 4.59 20.75 -1.10
CA GLN A 360 4.65 19.56 -1.94
C GLN A 360 5.65 19.77 -3.06
N ILE A 361 6.44 18.74 -3.35
CA ILE A 361 7.45 18.81 -4.40
C ILE A 361 7.31 17.64 -5.38
N LYS A 362 7.73 17.89 -6.63
CA LYS A 362 7.97 16.86 -7.64
C LYS A 362 9.44 16.85 -8.01
N ILE A 363 10.07 15.70 -7.84
CA ILE A 363 11.47 15.46 -8.16
C ILE A 363 11.54 14.81 -9.54
N THR A 364 12.18 15.49 -10.48
CA THR A 364 12.36 14.97 -11.83
C THR A 364 13.84 14.79 -12.08
N ALA A 365 14.31 13.57 -12.34
CA ALA A 365 15.72 13.31 -12.63
C ALA A 365 15.97 13.09 -14.12
N PHE A 366 17.20 13.40 -14.54
CA PHE A 366 17.64 13.36 -15.92
C PHE A 366 18.96 12.57 -16.05
N SER A 367 19.27 12.18 -17.29
CA SER A 367 20.53 11.56 -17.67
C SER A 367 20.93 12.01 -19.07
N GLU A 368 22.22 11.96 -19.37
CA GLU A 368 22.74 12.37 -20.67
C GLU A 368 22.13 11.57 -21.82
N ASN A 369 21.88 10.27 -21.58
CA ASN A 369 21.31 9.35 -22.55
C ASN A 369 19.77 9.33 -22.56
N GLY A 370 19.12 10.06 -21.65
CA GLY A 370 17.67 10.10 -21.53
C GLY A 370 17.01 8.79 -21.12
N ASP A 371 17.74 7.91 -20.41
CA ASP A 371 17.22 6.63 -19.96
C ASP A 371 16.13 6.85 -18.89
N LEU A 372 14.87 6.68 -19.32
CA LEU A 372 13.69 6.85 -18.47
C LEU A 372 13.71 5.93 -17.26
N LYS A 373 14.28 4.73 -17.41
CA LYS A 373 14.38 3.73 -16.34
C LYS A 373 15.36 4.23 -15.29
N LEU A 374 16.57 4.59 -15.70
CA LEU A 374 17.61 5.14 -14.83
C LEU A 374 17.17 6.43 -14.13
N ASN A 375 16.53 7.32 -14.87
CA ASN A 375 16.03 8.60 -14.38
C ASN A 375 14.98 8.41 -13.28
N ASN A 376 14.01 7.50 -13.49
CA ASN A 376 13.06 7.17 -12.44
C ASN A 376 13.81 6.68 -11.19
N LYS A 377 14.78 5.76 -11.32
CA LYS A 377 15.59 5.28 -10.17
C LYS A 377 16.22 6.44 -9.39
N ARG A 378 16.80 7.40 -10.12
CA ARG A 378 17.48 8.58 -9.58
C ARG A 378 16.55 9.52 -8.82
N ALA A 379 15.34 9.76 -9.33
CA ALA A 379 14.34 10.57 -8.65
C ALA A 379 13.83 9.86 -7.37
N PHE A 380 13.59 8.55 -7.45
CA PHE A 380 13.17 7.75 -6.31
C PHE A 380 14.25 7.64 -5.23
N ALA A 381 15.53 7.61 -5.61
CA ALA A 381 16.64 7.62 -4.66
C ALA A 381 16.62 8.88 -3.77
N VAL A 382 16.35 10.06 -4.35
CA VAL A 382 16.23 11.32 -3.59
C VAL A 382 14.97 11.29 -2.72
N LYS A 383 13.81 10.91 -3.27
CA LYS A 383 12.54 10.78 -2.53
C LYS A 383 12.67 9.87 -1.32
N LYS A 384 13.34 8.73 -1.47
CA LYS A 384 13.63 7.78 -0.39
C LYS A 384 14.40 8.42 0.77
N VAL A 385 15.44 9.20 0.46
CA VAL A 385 16.25 9.83 1.51
C VAL A 385 15.41 10.85 2.28
N LEU A 386 14.58 11.63 1.59
CA LEU A 386 13.63 12.56 2.23
C LEU A 386 12.62 11.83 3.14
N MET A 387 12.07 10.70 2.67
CA MET A 387 11.15 9.87 3.48
C MET A 387 11.82 9.33 4.74
N LYS A 388 13.07 8.84 4.63
CA LYS A 388 13.86 8.38 5.79
C LYS A 388 14.09 9.50 6.81
N LYS A 389 14.13 10.75 6.35
CA LYS A 389 14.30 11.95 7.18
C LYS A 389 12.97 12.52 7.70
N GLY A 390 11.86 11.78 7.55
CA GLY A 390 10.57 12.11 8.15
C GLY A 390 9.61 12.91 7.26
N VAL A 391 9.96 13.17 6.00
CA VAL A 391 9.05 13.86 5.07
C VAL A 391 7.95 12.89 4.61
N ASN A 392 6.68 13.32 4.71
CA ASN A 392 5.53 12.50 4.33
C ASN A 392 5.55 12.14 2.82
N THR A 393 5.26 10.88 2.50
CA THR A 393 5.29 10.33 1.13
C THR A 393 4.31 11.00 0.18
N ILE A 394 3.18 11.48 0.69
CA ILE A 394 2.12 12.15 -0.09
C ILE A 394 2.62 13.52 -0.62
N ARG A 395 3.63 14.10 0.03
CA ARG A 395 4.17 15.43 -0.31
C ARG A 395 5.33 15.39 -1.32
N ILE A 396 5.74 14.20 -1.74
CA ILE A 396 6.88 14.03 -2.65
C ILE A 396 6.45 13.16 -3.82
N ASP A 397 6.39 13.75 -5.00
CA ASP A 397 6.31 13.02 -6.27
C ASP A 397 7.71 12.83 -6.86
N ALA A 398 7.92 11.75 -7.61
CA ALA A 398 9.19 11.43 -8.24
C ALA A 398 8.97 10.88 -9.64
N GLY A 399 9.74 11.35 -10.62
CA GLY A 399 9.60 10.92 -12.01
C GLY A 399 10.84 11.18 -12.87
N SER A 400 10.75 10.78 -14.14
CA SER A 400 11.80 10.94 -15.15
C SER A 400 11.55 12.16 -16.03
N GLY A 401 12.62 12.92 -16.30
CA GLY A 401 12.60 14.08 -17.21
C GLY A 401 13.16 13.82 -18.61
N GLY A 402 13.67 12.62 -18.90
CA GLY A 402 14.30 12.29 -20.17
C GLY A 402 15.75 12.78 -20.27
N SER A 403 16.18 13.24 -21.44
CA SER A 403 17.56 13.69 -21.67
C SER A 403 17.84 15.03 -21.01
N GLY A 404 18.91 15.11 -20.22
CA GLY A 404 19.27 16.34 -19.51
C GLY A 404 20.54 16.19 -18.68
N GLY A 405 20.78 17.17 -17.80
CA GLY A 405 21.94 17.17 -16.91
C GLY A 405 21.90 16.04 -15.88
N ASN A 406 23.05 15.62 -15.36
CA ASN A 406 23.14 14.55 -14.35
C ASN A 406 22.75 15.03 -12.93
N PHE A 407 21.64 15.76 -12.82
CA PHE A 407 21.12 16.32 -11.58
C PHE A 407 19.58 16.36 -11.60
N PRO A 408 18.91 16.30 -10.44
CA PRO A 408 17.46 16.43 -10.38
C PRO A 408 17.01 17.89 -10.49
N VAL A 409 15.83 18.07 -11.07
CA VAL A 409 15.05 19.31 -11.04
C VAL A 409 13.91 19.10 -10.04
N ILE A 410 13.77 20.04 -9.11
CA ILE A 410 12.72 19.99 -8.09
C ILE A 410 11.71 21.08 -8.38
N LYS A 411 10.47 20.68 -8.62
CA LYS A 411 9.33 21.56 -8.79
C LYS A 411 8.58 21.67 -7.48
N VAL A 412 8.28 22.89 -7.04
CA VAL A 412 7.35 23.11 -5.92
C VAL A 412 5.93 23.07 -6.49
N VAL A 413 5.17 22.04 -6.13
CA VAL A 413 3.81 21.81 -6.62
C VAL A 413 2.82 22.68 -5.84
N SER A 414 2.98 22.76 -4.52
CA SER A 414 2.22 23.64 -3.63
C SER A 414 3.10 24.07 -2.45
N LYS A 415 2.80 25.20 -1.80
CA LYS A 415 3.52 25.66 -0.59
C LYS A 415 2.63 26.31 0.44
#